data_AF-A0A6L5XPV9-F1
#
_entry.id   AF-A0A6L5XPV9-F1
#
_cell.length_a   1.000
_cell.length_b   1.000
_cell.length_c   1.000
_cell.angle_alpha   90.00
_cell.angle_beta   90.00
_cell.angle_gamma   90.00
#
_symmetry.space_group_name_H-M   'P 1'
#
loop_
_entity.id
_entity.type
_entity.pdbx_description
1 polymer ?
#
loop_
_entity_poly.entity_id
_entity_poly.type
_entity_poly.pdbx_seq_one_letter_code
_entity_poly.pdbx_strand_id
1 'polypeptide(L)' 'KKQVIRCNGKIYCEDDRRKFAIKNVIFKIEKSSVHNNKLGLTINRQPIGEWFKEQWEKLRPGLRQSAEEPRKSRGFKL' A
#
# COMPACT_ATOMS: atom_id res chain seq x y z
N LYS A 1 5.71 -19.88 -18.05
CA LYS A 1 6.03 -18.46 -18.37
C LYS A 1 6.09 -17.67 -17.06
N LYS A 2 7.27 -17.13 -16.69
CA LYS A 2 7.40 -16.17 -15.58
C LYS A 2 6.97 -14.81 -16.13
N GLN A 3 5.99 -14.15 -15.51
CA GLN A 3 5.55 -12.83 -15.95
C GLN A 3 6.20 -11.76 -15.05
N VAL A 4 6.99 -10.89 -15.67
CA VAL A 4 7.59 -9.72 -15.04
C VAL A 4 6.88 -8.51 -15.62
N ILE A 5 6.14 -7.81 -14.78
CA ILE A 5 5.45 -6.57 -15.15
C ILE A 5 6.25 -5.43 -14.52
N ARG A 6 6.78 -4.54 -15.36
CA ARG A 6 7.39 -3.30 -14.90
C ARG A 6 6.33 -2.22 -14.94
N CYS A 7 6.00 -1.66 -13.79
CA CYS A 7 5.03 -0.58 -13.66
C CYS A 7 5.78 0.74 -13.47
N ASN A 8 5.65 1.60 -14.46
CA ASN A 8 6.13 2.98 -14.44
C ASN A 8 4.98 3.88 -14.89
N GLY A 9 4.64 4.88 -14.08
CA GLY A 9 3.51 5.75 -14.43
C GLY A 9 3.07 6.65 -13.30
N LYS A 10 1.99 7.40 -13.54
CA LYS A 10 1.29 8.16 -12.51
C LYS A 10 -0.11 7.57 -12.38
N ILE A 11 -0.48 7.17 -11.16
CA ILE A 11 -1.85 6.74 -10.86
C ILE A 11 -2.58 7.95 -10.28
N TYR A 12 -3.76 8.25 -10.81
CA TYR A 12 -4.64 9.25 -10.23
C TYR A 12 -5.56 8.56 -9.22
N CYS A 13 -5.54 9.01 -7.98
CA CYS A 13 -6.53 8.61 -6.98
C CYS A 13 -7.65 9.65 -6.99
N GLU A 14 -8.87 9.22 -7.29
CA GLU A 14 -10.03 10.11 -7.34
C GLU A 14 -10.42 10.62 -5.94
N ASP A 15 -10.41 9.73 -4.94
CA ASP A 15 -10.69 10.06 -3.53
C ASP A 15 -9.76 11.14 -2.98
N ASP A 16 -8.45 11.04 -3.25
CA ASP A 16 -7.47 12.02 -2.76
C ASP A 16 -7.27 13.20 -3.75
N ARG A 17 -7.88 13.14 -4.94
CA ARG A 17 -7.64 14.03 -6.09
C ARG A 17 -6.15 14.27 -6.39
N ARG A 18 -5.31 13.27 -6.13
CA ARG A 18 -3.85 13.36 -6.23
C ARG A 18 -3.28 12.33 -7.19
N LYS A 19 -2.18 12.72 -7.84
CA LYS A 19 -1.39 11.85 -8.73
C LYS A 19 -0.23 11.26 -7.93
N PHE A 20 -0.20 9.94 -7.82
CA PHE A 20 0.89 9.19 -7.22
C PHE A 20 1.85 8.73 -8.30
N ALA A 21 3.11 9.14 -8.18
CA ALA A 21 4.15 8.72 -9.12
C ALA A 21 4.69 7.35 -8.71
N ILE A 22 4.56 6.38 -9.60
CA ILE A 22 5.16 5.05 -9.47
C ILE A 22 6.41 5.02 -10.35
N LYS A 23 7.57 4.90 -9.70
CA LYS A 23 8.86 4.78 -10.38
C LYS A 23 9.49 3.43 -10.10
N ASN A 24 9.79 2.70 -11.17
CA ASN A 24 10.58 1.47 -11.22
C ASN A 24 10.06 0.35 -10.31
N VAL A 25 8.74 0.22 -10.18
CA VAL A 25 8.17 -0.90 -9.41
C VAL A 25 8.13 -2.14 -10.30
N ILE A 26 8.84 -3.19 -9.88
CA ILE A 26 8.89 -4.46 -10.60
C ILE A 26 7.96 -5.44 -9.87
N PHE A 27 6.87 -5.80 -10.54
CA PHE A 27 5.97 -6.87 -10.13
C PHE A 27 6.42 -8.16 -10.81
N LYS A 28 6.71 -9.19 -10.03
CA LYS A 28 7.12 -10.48 -10.57
C LYS A 28 6.23 -11.57 -9.98
N ILE A 29 5.60 -12.32 -10.88
CA ILE A 29 4.81 -13.49 -10.54
C ILE A 29 5.71 -14.71 -10.76
N GLU A 30 6.14 -15.32 -9.67
CA GLU A 30 6.93 -16.54 -9.68
C GLU A 30 6.04 -17.73 -9.29
N LYS A 31 6.20 -18.88 -9.97
CA LYS A 31 5.65 -20.13 -9.45
C LYS A 31 6.41 -20.48 -8.17
N SER A 32 5.68 -20.81 -7.11
CA SER A 32 6.28 -21.24 -5.86
C SER A 32 7.07 -22.52 -6.09
N SER A 33 8.34 -22.54 -5.67
CA SER A 33 9.16 -23.76 -5.73
C SER A 33 8.67 -24.84 -4.76
N VAL A 34 7.91 -24.45 -3.72
CA VAL A 34 7.38 -25.33 -2.67
C VAL A 34 6.01 -25.89 -3.07
N HIS A 35 5.24 -25.15 -3.87
CA HIS A 35 3.91 -25.55 -4.31
C HIS A 35 3.71 -25.21 -5.78
N ASN A 36 3.76 -26.22 -6.65
CA ASN A 36 3.58 -26.04 -8.10
C ASN A 36 2.24 -25.39 -8.50
N ASN A 37 1.23 -25.43 -7.62
CA ASN A 37 -0.08 -24.77 -7.80
C ASN A 37 -0.19 -23.35 -7.22
N LYS A 38 0.84 -22.84 -6.50
CA LYS A 38 0.79 -21.48 -5.93
C LYS A 38 1.65 -20.52 -6.73
N LEU A 39 1.12 -19.32 -6.95
CA LEU A 39 1.84 -18.19 -7.54
C LEU A 39 2.24 -17.23 -6.42
N GLY A 40 3.54 -16.93 -6.32
CA GLY A 40 4.08 -15.91 -5.44
C GLY A 40 4.20 -14.59 -6.19
N LEU A 41 3.47 -13.56 -5.74
CA LEU A 41 3.66 -12.19 -6.20
C LEU A 41 4.74 -11.52 -5.36
N THR A 42 5.73 -10.95 -6.03
CA THR A 42 6.77 -10.12 -5.42
C THR A 42 6.70 -8.70 -5.99
N ILE A 43 6.81 -7.70 -5.12
CA ILE A 43 6.94 -6.29 -5.46
C ILE A 43 8.35 -5.86 -5.07
N ASN A 44 9.11 -5.26 -5.98
CA ASN A 44 10.49 -4.80 -5.70
C ASN A 44 11.40 -5.91 -5.12
N ARG A 45 11.21 -7.16 -5.58
CA ARG A 45 11.91 -8.37 -5.08
C ARG A 45 11.55 -8.77 -3.64
N GLN A 46 10.55 -8.14 -3.03
CA GLN A 46 9.98 -8.49 -1.73
C GLN A 46 8.64 -9.20 -1.91
N PRO A 47 8.30 -10.24 -1.12
CA PRO A 47 6.97 -10.87 -1.15
C PRO A 47 5.85 -9.84 -0.91
N ILE A 48 4.74 -9.97 -1.63
CA ILE A 48 3.58 -9.07 -1.49
C ILE A 48 3.09 -8.94 -0.04
N GLY A 49 3.12 -10.04 0.72
CA GLY A 49 2.68 -10.04 2.13
C GLY A 49 3.57 -9.18 3.02
N GLU A 50 4.88 -9.32 2.90
CA GLU A 50 5.85 -8.50 3.65
C GLU A 50 5.76 -7.03 3.24
N TRP A 51 5.67 -6.76 1.92
CA TRP A 51 5.52 -5.40 1.43
C TRP A 51 4.23 -4.75 1.96
N PHE A 52 3.11 -5.48 1.95
CA PHE A 52 1.83 -4.99 2.45
C PHE A 52 1.88 -4.70 3.95
N LYS A 53 2.53 -5.57 4.73
CA LYS A 53 2.73 -5.38 6.17
C LYS A 53 3.49 -4.08 6.46
N GLU A 54 4.59 -3.83 5.74
CA GLU A 54 5.34 -2.58 5.89
C GLU A 54 4.52 -1.33 5.54
N GLN A 55 3.73 -1.37 4.44
CA GLN A 55 2.87 -0.24 4.09
C GLN A 55 1.75 -0.05 5.13
N TRP A 56 1.19 -1.15 5.65
CA TRP A 56 0.14 -1.12 6.66
C TRP A 56 0.62 -0.54 7.99
N GLU A 57 1.84 -0.88 8.43
CA GLU A 57 2.44 -0.29 9.63
C GLU A 57 2.75 1.21 9.45
N LYS A 58 3.04 1.68 8.23
CA LYS A 58 3.19 3.12 7.95
C LYS A 58 1.86 3.87 7.95
N LEU A 59 0.77 3.22 7.54
CA LEU A 59 -0.57 3.82 7.51
C LEU A 59 -1.27 3.81 8.88
N ARG A 60 -0.97 2.80 9.72
CA ARG A 60 -1.56 2.62 11.06
C ARG A 60 -1.53 3.88 11.94
N PRO A 61 -0.42 4.63 12.06
CA PRO A 61 -0.38 5.85 12.86
C PRO A 61 -1.34 6.94 12.37
N GLY A 62 -1.52 7.07 11.04
CA GLY A 62 -2.42 8.05 10.44
C GLY A 62 -3.91 7.70 10.61
N LEU A 63 -4.25 6.40 10.61
CA LEU A 63 -5.63 5.95 10.85
C LEU A 63 -6.06 6.18 12.32
N ARG A 64 -5.15 6.03 13.28
CA ARG A 64 -5.45 6.27 14.70
C ARG A 64 -5.76 7.73 15.00
N GLN A 65 -5.12 8.68 14.31
CA GLN A 65 -5.41 10.11 14.49
C GLN A 65 -6.86 10.49 14.11
N SER A 66 -7.53 9.72 13.24
CA SER A 66 -8.91 10.00 12.86
C SER A 66 -9.95 9.54 13.90
N ALA A 67 -9.56 8.74 14.90
CA ALA A 67 -10.45 8.25 15.96
C ALA A 67 -10.35 9.07 17.26
N GLU A 68 -9.41 10.02 17.33
CA GLU A 68 -9.05 10.72 18.57
C GLU A 68 -8.98 12.23 18.38
N GLU A 69 -9.98 12.82 17.72
CA GLU A 69 -10.41 14.17 18.09
C GLU A 69 -11.80 14.08 18.72
N PRO A 70 -11.90 14.00 20.07
CA PRO A 70 -13.08 14.54 20.71
C PRO A 70 -13.05 16.03 20.39
N ARG A 71 -13.90 16.46 19.45
CA ARG A 71 -14.19 17.87 19.17
C ARG A 71 -14.26 18.61 20.49
N LYS A 72 -13.19 19.32 20.86
CA LYS A 72 -13.20 20.19 22.04
C LYS A 72 -14.30 21.20 21.78
N SER A 73 -15.44 21.03 22.44
CA SER A 73 -16.55 21.98 22.39
C SER A 73 -16.02 23.31 22.90
N ARG A 74 -15.81 24.28 22.00
CA ARG A 74 -15.63 25.68 22.39
C ARG A 74 -17.01 26.21 22.77
N GLY A 75 -17.37 26.07 24.04
CA GLY A 75 -18.52 26.70 24.71
C GLY A 75 -18.44 26.34 26.19
N PHE A 76 -18.64 27.22 27.17
CA PHE A 76 -19.25 28.55 27.20
C PHE A 76 -18.32 29.53 27.97
N LYS A 77 -18.34 30.81 27.59
CA LYS A 77 -17.93 31.90 28.50
C LYS A 77 -19.14 32.26 29.37
N LEU A 78 -18.95 32.26 30.68
CA LEU A 78 -19.70 33.04 31.66
C LEU A 78 -18.72 33.98 32.35
#